data_AF-A0AAW7WEM2-F1
#
_entry.id   AF-A0AAW7WEM2-F1
#
_cell.length_a   1.000
_cell.length_b   1.000
_cell.length_c   1.000
_cell.angle_alpha   90.00
_cell.angle_beta   90.00
_cell.angle_gamma   90.00
#
_symmetry.space_group_name_H-M   'P 1'
#
loop_
_entity.id
_entity.type
_entity.pdbx_description
1 polymer ?
#
loop_
_entity_poly.entity_id
_entity_poly.type
_entity_poly.pdbx_seq_one_letter_code
_entity_poly.pdbx_strand_id
1 'polypeptide(L)' 'MLIRLRLLLISFGGGLLLMLLLCLGAQNLQDRHTLQLGGQRSVPLPTGFLVGIALVIGVISGGTAAAVLLPEQRDRFD' A
#
# COMPACT_ATOMS: atom_id res chain seq x y z
N MET A 1 17.81 20.09 1.90
CA MET A 1 17.91 18.72 2.44
C MET A 1 16.57 18.09 2.84
N LEU A 2 15.54 18.88 3.17
CA LEU A 2 14.22 18.39 3.60
C LEU A 2 13.57 17.39 2.62
N ILE A 3 13.72 17.61 1.31
CA ILE A 3 13.15 16.73 0.27
C ILE A 3 13.77 15.32 0.33
N ARG A 4 15.09 15.22 0.53
CA ARG A 4 15.81 13.93 0.63
C ARG A 4 15.40 13.18 1.89
N LEU A 5 15.18 13.89 3.00
CA LEU A 5 14.67 13.31 4.24
C LEU A 5 13.24 12.79 4.08
N ARG A 6 12.37 13.53 3.38
CA ARG A 6 11.00 13.07 3.05
C ARG A 6 11.02 11.81 2.20
N LEU A 7 11.82 11.77 1.15
CA LEU A 7 12.00 10.57 0.33
C LEU A 7 12.52 9.39 1.17
N LEU A 8 13.51 9.62 2.03
CA LEU A 8 14.05 8.58 2.90
C LEU A 8 12.99 8.05 3.87
N LEU A 9 12.20 8.92 4.50
CA LEU A 9 11.11 8.52 5.39
C LEU A 9 10.02 7.74 4.66
N ILE A 10 9.65 8.15 3.44
CA ILE A 10 8.66 7.43 2.62
C ILE A 10 9.20 6.05 2.22
N SER A 11 10.45 5.97 1.75
CA SER A 11 11.06 4.69 1.36
C SER A 11 11.25 3.76 2.55
N PHE A 12 11.71 4.28 3.69
CA PHE A 12 11.91 3.49 4.90
C PHE A 12 10.57 3.04 5.50
N GLY A 13 9.60 3.93 5.59
CA GLY A 13 8.24 3.61 6.03
C GLY A 13 7.57 2.58 5.12
N GLY A 14 7.67 2.75 3.80
CA GLY A 14 7.18 1.78 2.81
C GLY A 14 7.86 0.42 2.93
N GLY A 15 9.18 0.39 3.12
CA GLY A 15 9.94 -0.85 3.33
C GLY A 15 9.56 -1.58 4.62
N LEU A 16 9.40 -0.85 5.73
CA LEU A 16 8.99 -1.43 7.01
C LEU A 16 7.56 -1.98 6.95
N LEU A 17 6.66 -1.26 6.25
CA LEU A 17 5.30 -1.70 5.99
C LEU A 17 5.27 -2.98 5.14
N LEU A 18 6.04 -3.05 4.06
CA LEU A 18 6.21 -4.26 3.25
C LEU A 18 6.74 -5.43 4.08
N MET A 19 7.73 -5.18 4.95
CA MET A 19 8.32 -6.20 5.80
C MET A 19 7.31 -6.73 6.83
N LEU A 20 6.51 -5.85 7.46
CA LEU A 20 5.41 -6.25 8.34
C LEU A 20 4.38 -7.12 7.61
N LEU A 21 4.03 -6.77 6.37
CA LEU A 21 3.08 -7.51 5.56
C LEU A 21 3.59 -8.90 5.16
N LEU A 22 4.87 -9.00 4.80
CA LEU A 22 5.52 -10.28 4.56
C LEU A 22 5.52 -11.14 5.81
N CYS A 23 5.83 -10.57 6.98
CA CYS A 23 5.76 -11.27 8.25
C CYS A 23 4.33 -11.70 8.61
N LEU A 24 3.32 -10.86 8.36
CA LEU A 24 1.90 -11.18 8.58
C LEU A 24 1.42 -12.28 7.63
N GLY A 25 1.82 -12.24 6.37
CA GLY A 25 1.52 -13.27 5.37
C GLY A 25 2.19 -14.61 5.69
N ALA A 26 3.43 -14.60 6.16
CA ALA A 26 4.18 -15.79 6.55
C ALA A 26 3.68 -16.41 7.86
N GLN A 27 3.15 -15.59 8.79
CA GLN A 27 2.57 -16.09 10.04
C GLN A 27 1.20 -16.75 9.82
N ASN A 28 0.50 -16.42 8.73
CA ASN A 28 -0.88 -16.86 8.52
C ASN A 28 -1.06 -17.75 7.28
N LEU A 29 -0.25 -18.82 7.21
CA LEU A 29 -0.26 -19.82 6.13
C LEU A 29 -1.43 -20.82 6.22
N GLN A 30 -2.04 -20.96 7.40
CA GLN A 30 -3.08 -21.96 7.67
C GLN A 30 -4.49 -21.44 7.33
N ASP A 31 -4.78 -20.17 7.65
CA ASP A 31 -6.08 -19.57 7.39
C ASP A 31 -6.21 -19.20 5.91
N ARG A 32 -7.20 -19.83 5.25
CA ARG A 32 -7.58 -19.47 3.90
C ARG A 32 -8.96 -18.85 3.88
N HIS A 33 -9.02 -17.63 3.35
CA HIS A 33 -10.27 -16.89 3.22
C HIS A 33 -10.79 -16.94 1.78
N THR A 34 -12.08 -17.22 1.63
CA THR A 34 -12.78 -17.08 0.35
C THR A 34 -13.43 -15.71 0.30
N LEU A 35 -13.13 -14.89 -0.71
CA LEU A 35 -13.85 -13.65 -0.95
C LEU A 35 -15.04 -13.90 -1.88
N GLN A 36 -16.11 -13.15 -1.68
CA GLN A 36 -17.23 -13.10 -2.60
C GLN A 36 -17.08 -11.83 -3.44
N LEU A 37 -16.72 -12.00 -4.71
CA LEU A 37 -16.52 -10.92 -5.67
C LEU A 37 -17.74 -10.88 -6.59
N GLY A 38 -18.67 -9.97 -6.29
CA GLY A 38 -19.98 -9.94 -6.93
C GLY A 38 -20.77 -11.23 -6.67
N GLY A 39 -21.16 -11.94 -7.72
CA GLY A 39 -21.92 -13.20 -7.62
C GLY A 39 -21.06 -14.48 -7.49
N GLN A 40 -19.72 -14.38 -7.55
CA GLN A 40 -18.82 -15.53 -7.58
C GLN A 40 -17.93 -15.59 -6.33
N ARG A 41 -17.68 -16.81 -5.82
CA ARG A 41 -16.72 -17.04 -4.73
C ARG A 41 -15.34 -17.27 -5.31
N SER A 42 -14.34 -16.60 -4.74
CA SER A 42 -12.94 -16.83 -5.08
C SER A 42 -12.44 -18.15 -4.53
N VAL A 43 -11.36 -18.66 -5.10
CA VAL A 43 -10.55 -19.73 -4.52
C VAL A 43 -10.07 -19.29 -3.12
N PRO A 44 -9.93 -20.19 -2.13
CA PRO A 44 -9.39 -19.87 -0.81
C PRO A 44 -8.00 -19.23 -0.93
N LEU A 45 -7.91 -17.93 -0.62
CA LEU A 45 -6.71 -17.13 -0.73
C LEU A 45 -6.01 -17.04 0.63
N PRO A 46 -4.66 -17.08 0.64
CA PRO A 46 -3.89 -16.90 1.86
C PRO A 46 -4.00 -15.45 2.34
N THR A 47 -3.99 -15.25 3.64
CA THR A 47 -4.13 -13.91 4.25
C THR A 47 -3.06 -12.94 3.75
N GLY A 48 -1.82 -13.40 3.54
CA GLY A 48 -0.75 -12.56 2.97
C GLY A 48 -1.08 -11.96 1.61
N PHE A 49 -1.81 -12.69 0.76
CA PHE A 49 -2.24 -12.18 -0.55
C PHE A 49 -3.29 -11.07 -0.40
N LEU A 50 -4.25 -11.28 0.49
CA LEU A 50 -5.29 -10.30 0.85
C LEU A 50 -4.69 -8.99 1.36
N VAL A 51 -3.75 -9.06 2.32
CA VAL A 51 -3.12 -7.84 2.86
C VAL A 51 -2.22 -7.18 1.82
N GLY A 52 -1.55 -7.96 0.97
CA GLY A 52 -0.76 -7.45 -0.16
C GLY A 52 -1.59 -6.64 -1.15
N ILE A 53 -2.75 -7.15 -1.59
CA ILE A 53 -3.66 -6.42 -2.47
C ILE A 53 -4.19 -5.15 -1.80
N ALA A 54 -4.63 -5.24 -0.55
CA ALA A 54 -5.14 -4.09 0.19
C ALA A 54 -4.10 -2.95 0.27
N LEU A 55 -2.83 -3.30 0.50
CA LEU A 55 -1.73 -2.35 0.49
C LEU A 55 -1.58 -1.67 -0.87
N VAL A 56 -1.47 -2.45 -1.95
CA VAL A 56 -1.25 -1.90 -3.29
C VAL A 56 -2.37 -0.93 -3.67
N ILE A 57 -3.62 -1.29 -3.39
CA ILE A 57 -4.77 -0.40 -3.60
C ILE A 57 -4.67 0.86 -2.72
N GLY A 58 -4.27 0.72 -1.45
CA GLY A 58 -4.07 1.86 -0.54
C GLY A 58 -2.98 2.82 -1.00
N VAL A 59 -1.84 2.31 -1.48
CA VAL A 59 -0.73 3.11 -1.99
C VAL A 59 -1.11 3.83 -3.28
N ILE A 60 -1.76 3.13 -4.22
CA ILE A 60 -2.22 3.74 -5.48
C ILE A 60 -3.27 4.83 -5.19
N SER A 61 -4.29 4.53 -4.36
CA SER A 61 -5.34 5.49 -4.03
C SER A 61 -4.80 6.70 -3.24
N GLY A 62 -3.95 6.48 -2.24
CA GLY A 62 -3.33 7.56 -1.48
C GLY A 62 -2.39 8.41 -2.32
N GLY A 63 -1.58 7.78 -3.19
CA GLY A 63 -0.66 8.47 -4.10
C GLY A 63 -1.39 9.30 -5.14
N THR A 64 -2.46 8.75 -5.73
CA THR A 64 -3.31 9.48 -6.69
C THR A 64 -4.08 10.62 -6.01
N ALA A 65 -4.66 10.40 -4.84
CA ALA A 65 -5.30 11.46 -4.05
C ALA A 65 -4.33 12.58 -3.68
N ALA A 66 -3.12 12.23 -3.24
CA ALA A 66 -2.08 13.20 -2.96
C ALA A 66 -1.69 13.99 -4.23
N ALA A 67 -1.54 13.33 -5.38
CA ALA A 67 -1.21 13.99 -6.64
C ALA A 67 -2.30 14.99 -7.10
N VAL A 68 -3.58 14.67 -6.87
CA VAL A 68 -4.71 15.55 -7.24
C VAL A 68 -4.88 16.71 -6.25
N LEU A 69 -4.68 16.45 -4.96
CA LEU A 69 -4.93 17.44 -3.89
C LEU A 69 -3.73 18.34 -3.62
N LEU A 70 -2.53 17.98 -4.06
CA LEU A 70 -1.36 18.81 -3.86
C LEU A 70 -1.49 20.07 -4.73
N PRO A 71 -1.55 21.27 -4.14
CA PRO A 71 -1.63 22.50 -4.92
C PRO A 71 -0.37 22.64 -5.78
N GLU A 72 -0.54 23.12 -7.02
CA GLU A 72 0.60 23.48 -7.88
C GLU A 72 1.50 24.45 -7.10
N GLN A 73 2.72 24.00 -6.77
CA GLN A 73 3.77 24.94 -6.42
C GLN A 73 4.17 25.63 -7.72
N ARG A 74 3.40 26.66 -8.09
CA ARG A 74 3.80 27.64 -9.08
C ARG A 74 5.09 28.25 -8.54
N ASP A 75 6.18 27.85 -9.17
CA ASP A 75 7.52 28.36 -8.95
C ASP A 75 7.46 29.86 -8.75
N ARG A 76 7.67 30.28 -7.49
CA ARG A 76 7.86 31.66 -7.10
C ARG A 76 9.29 32.06 -7.48
N PHE A 77 9.50 32.19 -8.78
CA PHE A 77 10.60 32.92 -9.39
C PHE A 77 9.97 34.07 -10.19
N ASP A 78 9.44 35.06 -9.46
CA ASP A 78 9.38 36.46 -9.88
C ASP A 78 10.37 37.23 -9.00
#